data_AF-A0A060BU71-F1
#
_entry.id   AF-A0A060BU71-F1
#
_cell.length_a   1.000
_cell.length_b   1.000
_cell.length_c   1.000
_cell.angle_alpha   90.00
_cell.angle_beta   90.00
_cell.angle_gamma   90.00
#
_symmetry.space_group_name_H-M   'P 1'
#
loop_
_entity.id
_entity.type
_entity.pdbx_description
1 polymer ?
#
loop_
_entity_poly.entity_id
_entity_poly.type
_entity_poly.pdbx_seq_one_letter_code
_entity_poly.pdbx_strand_id
1 'polypeptide(L)'
;ADNRSWNCGTEGPTDDPQIIALRERQKRNLLTTLCFAQGTPMLLAGDEHGRTQQGNNNAYCQDNEISWMDWERAAGPENAALTRFTGLLLRMRRELPVCAATVS
;
A
#
# COMPACT_ATOMS: atom_id res chain seq x y z
N ALA A 1 -9.24 -11.60 -15.86
CA ALA A 1 -8.40 -10.62 -15.15
C ALA A 1 -7.12 -11.33 -14.76
N ASP A 2 -5.97 -10.79 -15.18
CA ASP A 2 -4.65 -11.25 -14.74
C ASP A 2 -4.06 -10.15 -13.85
N ASN A 3 -4.23 -10.29 -12.53
CA ASN A 3 -3.83 -9.27 -11.56
C ASN A 3 -2.32 -9.31 -11.23
N ARG A 4 -1.55 -10.25 -11.80
CA ARG A 4 -0.13 -10.49 -11.43
C ARG A 4 0.11 -10.45 -9.90
N SER A 5 -0.85 -10.96 -9.13
CA SER A 5 -0.86 -10.90 -7.66
C SER A 5 -0.47 -12.24 -7.02
N TRP A 6 0.14 -12.19 -5.84
CA TRP A 6 0.43 -13.37 -5.02
C TRP A 6 -0.08 -13.16 -3.59
N ASN A 7 -0.91 -14.10 -3.11
CA ASN A 7 -1.55 -14.03 -1.80
C ASN A 7 -0.60 -14.34 -0.61
N CYS A 8 0.68 -14.63 -0.90
CA CYS A 8 1.73 -14.95 0.05
C CYS A 8 1.54 -16.30 0.79
N GLY A 9 0.70 -17.19 0.27
CA GLY A 9 0.53 -18.57 0.77
C GLY A 9 -0.92 -18.97 1.05
N THR A 10 -1.74 -18.02 1.51
CA THR A 10 -3.15 -18.24 1.87
C THR A 10 -4.03 -17.17 1.23
N GLU A 11 -5.22 -17.54 0.74
CA GLU A 11 -6.19 -16.58 0.19
C GLU A 11 -6.95 -15.87 1.32
N GLY A 12 -7.08 -14.54 1.24
CA GLY A 12 -7.84 -13.76 2.22
C GLY A 12 -7.16 -13.58 3.60
N PRO A 13 -7.94 -13.22 4.65
CA PRO A 13 -7.45 -13.06 6.02
C PRO A 13 -6.84 -14.35 6.57
N THR A 14 -5.79 -14.23 7.39
CA THR A 14 -5.13 -15.36 8.03
C THR A 14 -4.47 -14.90 9.33
N ASP A 15 -4.41 -15.80 10.32
CA ASP A 15 -3.72 -15.58 11.59
C ASP A 15 -2.28 -16.14 11.58
N ASP A 16 -1.82 -16.68 10.45
CA ASP A 16 -0.45 -17.19 10.33
C ASP A 16 0.55 -16.01 10.39
N PRO A 17 1.39 -15.94 11.45
CA PRO A 17 2.30 -14.82 11.63
C PRO A 17 3.38 -14.73 10.54
N GLN A 18 3.74 -15.85 9.90
CA GLN A 18 4.73 -15.85 8.81
C GLN A 18 4.13 -15.22 7.54
N ILE A 19 2.88 -15.53 7.23
CA ILE A 19 2.17 -14.96 6.07
C ILE A 19 1.89 -13.47 6.30
N ILE A 20 1.45 -13.08 7.50
CA ILE A 20 1.24 -11.68 7.87
C ILE A 20 2.55 -10.89 7.71
N ALA A 21 3.65 -11.39 8.29
CA ALA A 21 4.96 -10.73 8.18
C ALA A 21 5.44 -10.62 6.72
N LEU A 22 5.22 -11.65 5.91
CA LEU A 22 5.54 -11.63 4.48
C LEU A 22 4.72 -10.58 3.74
N ARG A 23 3.41 -10.48 3.99
CA ARG A 23 2.53 -9.47 3.38
C ARG A 23 2.94 -8.05 3.77
N GLU A 24 3.26 -7.81 5.05
CA GLU A 24 3.76 -6.51 5.51
C GLU A 24 5.08 -6.12 4.82
N ARG A 25 5.97 -7.09 4.60
CA ARG A 25 7.20 -6.86 3.83
C ARG A 25 6.89 -6.54 2.36
N GLN A 26 5.97 -7.27 1.73
CA GLN A 26 5.60 -7.02 0.33
C GLN A 26 4.97 -5.65 0.11
N LYS A 27 4.10 -5.18 1.03
CA LYS A 27 3.55 -3.81 1.01
C LYS A 27 4.67 -2.78 0.97
N ARG A 28 5.65 -2.91 1.88
CA ARG A 28 6.81 -2.01 1.96
C ARG A 28 7.68 -2.06 0.70
N ASN A 29 7.91 -3.25 0.15
CA ASN A 29 8.66 -3.42 -1.09
C ASN A 29 8.01 -2.66 -2.26
N LEU A 30 6.68 -2.77 -2.41
CA LEU A 30 5.95 -2.08 -3.47
C LEU A 30 5.97 -0.55 -3.27
N LEU A 31 5.72 -0.08 -2.04
CA LEU A 31 5.78 1.34 -1.69
C LEU A 31 7.17 1.94 -1.94
N THR A 32 8.23 1.25 -1.51
CA THR A 32 9.62 1.65 -1.73
C THR A 32 9.94 1.70 -3.22
N THR A 33 9.53 0.70 -3.99
CA THR A 33 9.73 0.67 -5.45
C THR A 33 9.04 1.85 -6.12
N LEU A 34 7.77 2.11 -5.79
CA LEU A 34 7.01 3.25 -6.31
C LEU A 34 7.68 4.58 -5.96
N CYS A 35 8.09 4.75 -4.70
CA CYS A 35 8.65 6.01 -4.18
C CYS A 35 10.09 6.29 -4.65
N PHE A 36 10.82 5.31 -5.17
CA PHE A 36 12.20 5.51 -5.66
C PHE A 36 12.39 5.23 -7.16
N ALA A 37 11.34 4.78 -7.86
CA ALA A 37 11.34 4.76 -9.31
C ALA A 37 11.43 6.17 -9.91
N GLN A 38 11.99 6.27 -11.11
CA GLN A 38 12.04 7.51 -11.89
C GLN A 38 10.64 7.93 -12.35
N GLY A 39 10.37 9.24 -12.42
CA GLY A 39 9.09 9.81 -12.85
C GLY A 39 8.25 10.42 -11.71
N THR A 40 6.93 10.47 -11.88
CA THR A 40 6.01 11.01 -10.85
C THR A 40 5.19 9.87 -10.26
N PRO A 41 5.39 9.47 -8.99
CA PRO A 41 4.64 8.39 -8.39
C PRO A 41 3.19 8.82 -8.14
N MET A 42 2.27 7.90 -8.34
CA MET A 42 0.86 8.05 -7.97
C MET A 42 0.50 6.95 -6.97
N LEU A 43 0.01 7.35 -5.81
CA LEU A 43 -0.44 6.44 -4.76
C LEU A 43 -1.96 6.31 -4.80
N LEU A 44 -2.48 5.09 -4.75
CA LEU A 44 -3.92 4.87 -4.59
C LEU A 44 -4.33 5.23 -3.16
N ALA A 45 -5.41 5.99 -3.02
CA ALA A 45 -5.90 6.41 -1.72
C ALA A 45 -6.19 5.21 -0.80
N GLY A 46 -5.58 5.22 0.39
CA GLY A 46 -5.71 4.20 1.41
C GLY A 46 -4.61 3.14 1.40
N ASP A 47 -3.78 3.07 0.35
CA ASP A 47 -2.63 2.14 0.32
C ASP A 47 -1.58 2.50 1.38
N GLU A 48 -1.46 3.79 1.73
CA GLU A 48 -0.54 4.28 2.76
C GLU A 48 -0.77 3.66 4.14
N HIS A 49 -2.00 3.18 4.40
CA HIS A 49 -2.39 2.51 5.63
C HIS A 49 -3.01 1.13 5.39
N GLY A 50 -2.86 0.56 4.19
CA GLY A 50 -3.26 -0.82 3.88
C GLY A 50 -4.79 -1.04 3.85
N ARG A 51 -5.52 -0.17 3.15
CA ARG A 51 -6.96 -0.34 2.83
C ARG A 51 -7.21 -1.70 2.17
N THR A 52 -8.40 -2.26 2.38
CA THR A 52 -8.82 -3.52 1.76
C THR A 52 -10.18 -3.36 1.09
N GLN A 53 -10.36 -4.03 -0.04
CA GLN A 53 -11.67 -4.22 -0.68
C GLN A 53 -12.10 -5.69 -0.62
N GLN A 54 -11.55 -6.45 0.33
CA GLN A 54 -11.81 -7.88 0.55
C GLN A 54 -11.60 -8.74 -0.72
N GLY A 55 -10.59 -8.40 -1.52
CA GLY A 55 -10.29 -9.12 -2.77
C GLY A 55 -11.09 -8.66 -3.99
N ASN A 56 -12.03 -7.71 -3.84
CA ASN A 56 -12.72 -7.10 -4.97
C ASN A 56 -11.79 -6.11 -5.70
N ASN A 57 -11.39 -6.42 -6.93
CA ASN A 57 -10.57 -5.55 -7.77
C ASN A 57 -11.38 -4.59 -8.66
N ASN A 58 -12.72 -4.59 -8.55
CA ASN A 58 -13.63 -3.76 -9.34
C ASN A 58 -14.85 -3.30 -8.51
N ALA A 59 -14.60 -2.54 -7.44
CA ALA A 59 -15.63 -2.05 -6.53
C ALA A 59 -16.43 -0.84 -7.08
N TYR A 60 -16.66 -0.76 -8.39
CA TYR A 60 -17.18 0.44 -9.06
C TYR A 60 -18.61 0.85 -8.64
N CYS A 61 -19.44 -0.12 -8.27
CA CYS A 61 -20.84 0.10 -7.88
C CYS A 61 -21.07 -0.05 -6.36
N GLN A 62 -20.00 -0.14 -5.57
CA GLN A 62 -20.08 -0.36 -4.14
C GLN A 62 -20.02 0.99 -3.42
N ASP A 63 -21.14 1.48 -2.92
CA ASP A 63 -21.20 2.62 -1.97
C ASP A 63 -21.46 2.08 -0.56
N ASN A 64 -20.42 1.46 0.02
CA ASN A 64 -20.45 0.80 1.32
C ASN A 64 -19.03 0.62 1.87
N GLU A 65 -18.88 -0.11 2.96
CA GLU A 65 -17.63 -0.33 3.69
C GLU A 65 -16.51 -0.97 2.84
N ILE A 66 -16.83 -1.56 1.69
CA ILE A 66 -15.82 -2.10 0.74
C ILE A 66 -15.09 -0.96 0.01
N SER A 67 -15.75 0.17 -0.23
CA SER A 67 -15.17 1.31 -0.94
C SER A 67 -14.82 2.49 -0.03
N TRP A 68 -15.47 2.61 1.12
CA TRP A 68 -15.23 3.70 2.07
C TRP A 68 -13.84 3.65 2.70
N MET A 69 -13.40 4.81 3.22
CA MET A 69 -12.17 4.90 3.98
C MET A 69 -12.42 4.59 5.45
N ASP A 70 -11.83 3.51 5.94
CA ASP A 70 -11.90 3.11 7.34
C ASP A 70 -10.80 3.82 8.15
N TRP A 71 -11.14 4.97 8.72
CA TRP A 71 -10.23 5.81 9.51
C TRP A 71 -9.90 5.22 10.89
N GLU A 72 -10.82 4.45 11.48
CA GLU A 72 -10.58 3.78 12.76
C GLU A 72 -9.50 2.71 12.59
N ARG A 73 -9.61 1.90 11.54
CA ARG A 73 -8.56 0.95 11.16
C ARG A 73 -7.26 1.66 10.78
N ALA A 74 -7.32 2.79 10.08
CA ALA A 74 -6.12 3.56 9.75
C ALA A 74 -5.36 4.05 10.99
N ALA A 75 -6.09 4.37 12.07
CA ALA A 75 -5.52 4.77 13.36
C ALA A 75 -4.96 3.59 14.18
N GLY A 76 -5.24 2.35 13.79
CA GLY A 76 -4.68 1.14 14.41
C GLY A 76 -3.15 1.10 14.35
N PRO A 77 -2.47 0.46 15.31
CA PRO A 77 -1.02 0.57 15.49
C PRO A 77 -0.22 0.11 14.26
N GLU A 78 -0.64 -0.99 13.61
CA GLU A 78 0.01 -1.53 12.42
C GLU A 78 -0.17 -0.61 11.20
N ASN A 79 -1.41 -0.19 10.94
CA ASN A 79 -1.76 0.69 9.84
C ASN A 79 -1.09 2.06 9.99
N ALA A 80 -1.08 2.62 11.21
CA ALA A 80 -0.37 3.85 11.52
C ALA A 80 1.16 3.71 11.33
N ALA A 81 1.74 2.53 11.58
CA ALA A 81 3.15 2.27 11.30
C ALA A 81 3.44 2.24 9.80
N LEU A 82 2.52 1.74 8.98
CA LEU A 82 2.63 1.81 7.52
C LEU A 82 2.50 3.26 7.03
N THR A 83 1.57 4.05 7.57
CA THR A 83 1.42 5.48 7.24
C THR A 83 2.71 6.24 7.52
N ARG A 84 3.32 6.04 8.70
CA ARG A 84 4.61 6.64 9.06
C ARG A 84 5.72 6.24 8.09
N PHE A 85 5.78 4.97 7.70
CA PHE A 85 6.75 4.47 6.74
C PHE A 85 6.57 5.11 5.36
N THR A 86 5.34 5.19 4.85
CA THR A 86 5.01 5.86 3.59
C THR A 86 5.41 7.34 3.64
N GLY A 87 5.10 8.03 4.74
CA GLY A 87 5.53 9.43 4.94
C GLY A 87 7.05 9.61 4.93
N LEU A 88 7.80 8.66 5.50
CA LEU A 88 9.26 8.66 5.45
C LEU A 88 9.78 8.49 4.02
N LEU A 89 9.22 7.57 3.23
CA LEU A 89 9.60 7.36 1.83
C LEU A 89 9.37 8.62 0.98
N LEU A 90 8.21 9.26 1.14
CA LEU A 90 7.87 10.48 0.42
C LEU A 90 8.78 11.64 0.79
N ARG A 91 9.12 11.76 2.08
CA ARG A 91 10.12 12.73 2.55
C ARG A 91 11.49 12.48 1.92
N MET A 92 11.97 11.23 1.97
CA MET A 92 13.25 10.85 1.36
C MET A 92 13.27 11.13 -0.13
N ARG A 93 12.21 10.80 -0.87
CA ARG A 93 12.11 11.12 -2.31
C ARG A 93 12.27 12.61 -2.57
N ARG A 94 11.63 13.47 -1.77
CA ARG A 94 11.72 14.92 -1.91
C ARG A 94 13.12 15.45 -1.62
N GLU A 95 13.83 14.83 -0.69
CA GLU A 95 15.19 15.22 -0.29
C GLU A 95 16.28 14.65 -1.22
N LEU A 96 15.97 13.63 -2.03
CA LEU A 96 16.90 12.97 -2.95
C LEU A 96 16.70 13.45 -4.40
N PRO A 97 17.59 14.32 -4.94
CA PRO A 97 17.43 14.89 -6.28
C PRO A 97 17.36 13.83 -7.39
N VAL A 98 18.07 12.71 -7.21
CA VAL A 98 18.08 11.59 -8.17
C VAL A 98 16.70 10.97 -8.40
N CYS A 99 15.78 11.11 -7.44
CA CYS A 99 14.41 10.60 -7.56
C CYS A 99 13.40 11.69 -7.94
N ALA A 100 13.73 12.97 -7.72
CA ALA A 100 12.85 14.11 -8.00
C ALA A 100 13.08 14.74 -9.38
N ALA A 101 14.19 14.41 -10.05
CA ALA A 101 14.47 14.89 -11.39
C ALA A 101 13.57 14.19 -12.41
N THR A 102 12.56 14.91 -12.91
CA THR A 102 11.89 14.54 -14.16
C THR A 102 12.92 14.73 -15.27
N VAL A 103 13.18 13.67 -16.06
CA VAL A 103 14.00 13.77 -17.27
C VAL A 103 13.41 14.90 -18.12
N SER A 104 14.18 15.99 -18.24
CA SER A 104 13.82 17.19 -19.00
C SER A 104 14.16 17.01 -20.47
#